data_AF-A0AAW6XK49-F1
#
_entry.id   AF-A0AAW6XK49-F1
#
_cell.length_a   1.000
_cell.length_b   1.000
_cell.length_c   1.000
_cell.angle_alpha   90.00
_cell.angle_beta   90.00
_cell.angle_gamma   90.00
#
_symmetry.space_group_name_H-M   'P 1'
#
loop_
_entity.id
_entity.type
_entity.pdbx_description
1 polymer ?
#
loop_
_entity_poly.entity_id
_entity_poly.type
_entity_poly.pdbx_seq_one_letter_code
_entity_poly.pdbx_strand_id
1 'polypeptide(L)'
;MINLFENLDVASTDFLRSQLFAGLNIPSVVIHDDGFLPKEVDSPIKFYCKVTDKNTPLYFDKVKIPKFYRIVATAQKGEIFDLHQKKADIVFAATDNNRLVKEVRWLDDKGQLSWIDHYNREGRIFAKTYVNNGQEVLRKYFDNEGKAVIVHYLVAGDILLFDDDETRHFSNLVQFMQYYLRARHYKVDHIFYNTLNQSMFVSLGMGEKGSDTLFWHEKLGEELPGNMTYLSKNGTRTKHVVFENYLDWEKWKNKLPKGGKLDFRFLGMIYPHARGNKLRPEAVILTNFDQIEHLQEIVEALPNINFHIAAITEMSAKLLAFNKYNNVHLYPNATPKRMKDLYQSCDIYFDINHGNEILDAVRGAFEQNMLIVGFKNTLHNPNFVSPDSIFEVDQVNDMAHRVNEALEDAKKMQKFVDDQRLTAGDTTVENYQKVIGALNNE
;
A
#
# COMPACT_ATOMS: atom_id res chain seq x y z
N MET A 1 -2.48 24.62 3.41
CA MET A 1 -1.82 23.34 3.07
C MET A 1 -2.76 22.16 3.26
N ILE A 2 -2.75 21.23 2.31
CA ILE A 2 -3.57 20.01 2.27
C ILE A 2 -2.81 18.90 1.52
N ASN A 3 -2.96 17.64 1.94
CA ASN A 3 -2.60 16.48 1.12
C ASN A 3 -3.77 16.11 0.21
N LEU A 4 -3.50 15.91 -1.07
CA LEU A 4 -4.46 15.47 -2.07
C LEU A 4 -3.93 14.19 -2.75
N PHE A 5 -4.37 13.04 -2.26
CA PHE A 5 -3.98 11.74 -2.80
C PHE A 5 -4.93 11.30 -3.90
N GLU A 6 -4.41 10.74 -4.99
CA GLU A 6 -5.26 10.11 -6.01
C GLU A 6 -5.96 8.86 -5.44
N ASN A 7 -5.17 7.96 -4.84
CA ASN A 7 -5.62 6.79 -4.07
C ASN A 7 -4.87 6.76 -2.74
N LEU A 8 -5.40 6.04 -1.74
CA LEU A 8 -4.67 5.76 -0.50
C LEU A 8 -3.99 4.39 -0.57
N ASP A 9 -2.93 4.31 -1.37
CA ASP A 9 -2.08 3.11 -1.48
C ASP A 9 -1.02 3.07 -0.35
N VAL A 10 -0.10 2.09 -0.44
CA VAL A 10 0.96 1.90 0.57
C VAL A 10 1.85 3.14 0.67
N ALA A 11 2.28 3.72 -0.46
CA ALA A 11 3.14 4.90 -0.47
C ALA A 11 2.45 6.11 0.18
N SER A 12 1.19 6.36 -0.20
CA SER A 12 0.38 7.44 0.37
C SER A 12 0.10 7.25 1.86
N THR A 13 -0.09 5.99 2.29
CA THR A 13 -0.24 5.62 3.69
C THR A 13 1.04 5.86 4.48
N ASP A 14 2.20 5.51 3.93
CA ASP A 14 3.50 5.73 4.56
C ASP A 14 3.84 7.22 4.65
N PHE A 15 3.49 8.00 3.64
CA PHE A 15 3.61 9.45 3.67
C PHE A 15 2.74 10.06 4.77
N LEU A 16 1.45 9.68 4.84
CA LEU A 16 0.55 10.13 5.90
C LEU A 16 1.04 9.74 7.30
N ARG A 17 1.48 8.49 7.48
CA ARG A 17 2.05 8.01 8.75
C ARG A 17 3.31 8.77 9.13
N SER A 18 4.18 9.08 8.19
CA SER A 18 5.38 9.87 8.43
C SER A 18 5.04 11.28 8.92
N GLN A 19 4.03 11.93 8.33
CA GLN A 19 3.53 13.21 8.85
C GLN A 19 3.01 13.08 10.29
N LEU A 20 2.25 12.04 10.59
CA LEU A 20 1.74 11.78 11.95
C LEU A 20 2.88 11.56 12.95
N PHE A 21 3.89 10.73 12.61
CA PHE A 21 5.07 10.52 13.46
C PHE A 21 5.90 11.80 13.64
N ALA A 22 5.93 12.66 12.63
CA ALA A 22 6.56 13.97 12.71
C ALA A 22 5.73 15.01 13.47
N GLY A 23 4.53 14.66 13.96
CA GLY A 23 3.63 15.59 14.64
C GLY A 23 3.02 16.66 13.72
N LEU A 24 2.98 16.40 12.41
CA LEU A 24 2.44 17.30 11.40
C LEU A 24 0.95 16.97 11.14
N ASN A 25 0.07 17.91 11.50
CA ASN A 25 -1.37 17.76 11.31
C ASN A 25 -1.82 18.44 10.00
N ILE A 26 -1.53 17.80 8.86
CA ILE A 26 -1.96 18.27 7.54
C ILE A 26 -3.27 17.55 7.15
N PRO A 27 -4.37 18.28 6.85
CA PRO A 27 -5.60 17.66 6.38
C PRO A 27 -5.34 16.83 5.12
N SER A 28 -5.95 15.66 5.01
CA SER A 28 -5.72 14.74 3.90
C SER A 28 -7.03 14.40 3.19
N VAL A 29 -7.05 14.55 1.87
CA VAL A 29 -8.19 14.25 1.01
C VAL A 29 -7.78 13.23 -0.04
N VAL A 30 -8.59 12.19 -0.22
CA VAL A 30 -8.43 11.19 -1.29
C VAL A 30 -9.47 11.42 -2.38
N ILE A 31 -9.03 11.37 -3.65
CA ILE A 31 -9.91 11.52 -4.82
C ILE A 31 -10.75 10.26 -5.03
N HIS A 32 -10.11 9.09 -5.06
CA HIS A 32 -10.76 7.80 -5.24
C HIS A 32 -10.96 7.09 -3.91
N ASP A 33 -12.13 7.29 -3.31
CA ASP A 33 -12.55 6.59 -2.09
C ASP A 33 -13.02 5.17 -2.41
N ASP A 34 -12.33 4.18 -1.84
CA ASP A 34 -12.64 2.76 -2.01
C ASP A 34 -13.56 2.19 -0.91
N GLY A 35 -14.01 3.04 0.01
CA GLY A 35 -14.88 2.70 1.14
C GLY A 35 -14.12 2.34 2.42
N PHE A 36 -12.80 2.18 2.40
CA PHE A 36 -12.01 1.71 3.55
C PHE A 36 -11.01 2.73 4.09
N LEU A 37 -11.18 4.01 3.71
CA LEU A 37 -10.33 5.09 4.20
C LEU A 37 -10.29 5.17 5.75
N PRO A 38 -9.13 5.53 6.34
CA PRO A 38 -9.01 5.84 7.77
C PRO A 38 -9.94 6.99 8.22
N LYS A 39 -10.13 7.13 9.54
CA LYS A 39 -11.07 8.13 10.10
C LYS A 39 -10.60 9.56 9.85
N GLU A 40 -9.30 9.76 9.90
CA GLU A 40 -8.56 10.99 9.73
C GLU A 40 -8.41 11.43 8.26
N VAL A 41 -8.72 10.56 7.29
CA VAL A 41 -8.65 10.87 5.87
C VAL A 41 -10.04 11.21 5.34
N ASP A 42 -10.16 12.35 4.66
CA ASP A 42 -11.39 12.83 4.07
C ASP A 42 -11.52 12.42 2.60
N SER A 43 -12.75 12.41 2.10
CA SER A 43 -13.05 12.30 0.68
C SER A 43 -14.41 12.96 0.40
N PRO A 44 -14.69 13.40 -0.84
CA PRO A 44 -16.02 13.87 -1.20
C PRO A 44 -17.09 12.79 -0.97
N ILE A 45 -16.76 11.52 -1.24
CA ILE A 45 -17.70 10.42 -1.09
C ILE A 45 -18.07 10.23 0.38
N LYS A 46 -17.07 10.16 1.28
CA LYS A 46 -17.25 10.04 2.72
C LYS A 46 -18.12 11.19 3.27
N PHE A 47 -17.86 12.41 2.81
CA PHE A 47 -18.60 13.61 3.21
C PHE A 47 -20.07 13.58 2.75
N TYR A 48 -20.32 13.53 1.44
CA TYR A 48 -21.70 13.63 0.90
C TYR A 48 -22.53 12.38 1.17
N CYS A 49 -21.91 11.20 1.25
CA CYS A 49 -22.59 9.98 1.68
C CYS A 49 -22.81 9.92 3.20
N LYS A 50 -22.40 10.94 3.96
CA LYS A 50 -22.56 11.05 5.41
C LYS A 50 -22.00 9.84 6.16
N VAL A 51 -20.87 9.31 5.72
CA VAL A 51 -20.26 8.09 6.31
C VAL A 51 -19.92 8.34 7.78
N THR A 52 -20.32 7.41 8.65
CA THR A 52 -20.04 7.46 10.10
C THR A 52 -18.90 6.53 10.49
N ASP A 53 -18.72 6.34 11.81
CA ASP A 53 -17.75 5.46 12.43
C ASP A 53 -18.39 4.58 13.52
N LYS A 54 -19.66 4.22 13.32
CA LYS A 54 -20.50 3.56 14.32
C LYS A 54 -20.58 2.05 14.12
N ASN A 55 -20.24 1.57 12.94
CA ASN A 55 -20.37 0.17 12.56
C ASN A 55 -19.00 -0.44 12.24
N THR A 56 -19.02 -1.70 11.81
CA THR A 56 -17.83 -2.44 11.40
C THR A 56 -18.02 -2.99 9.99
N PRO A 57 -16.94 -3.32 9.27
CA PRO A 57 -17.03 -3.92 7.95
C PRO A 57 -17.87 -5.21 7.96
N LEU A 58 -18.54 -5.50 6.84
CA LEU A 58 -19.44 -6.64 6.74
C LEU A 58 -18.63 -7.93 6.57
N TYR A 59 -18.91 -8.94 7.38
CA TYR A 59 -18.37 -10.29 7.18
C TYR A 59 -19.10 -10.99 6.04
N PHE A 60 -18.41 -11.83 5.26
CA PHE A 60 -18.92 -12.37 3.99
C PHE A 60 -20.27 -13.11 4.07
N ASP A 61 -20.56 -13.79 5.19
CA ASP A 61 -21.79 -14.54 5.38
C ASP A 61 -23.01 -13.65 5.70
N LYS A 62 -22.78 -12.36 6.00
CA LYS A 62 -23.81 -11.35 6.28
C LYS A 62 -24.25 -10.57 5.05
N VAL A 63 -23.68 -10.86 3.87
CA VAL A 63 -24.14 -10.27 2.61
C VAL A 63 -25.63 -10.58 2.42
N LYS A 64 -26.45 -9.54 2.20
CA LYS A 64 -27.88 -9.72 1.96
C LYS A 64 -28.08 -10.38 0.60
N ILE A 65 -28.67 -11.58 0.60
CA ILE A 65 -28.95 -12.37 -0.61
C ILE A 65 -30.43 -12.76 -0.67
N PRO A 66 -30.97 -13.04 -1.87
CA PRO A 66 -32.31 -13.60 -2.03
C PRO A 66 -32.50 -14.90 -1.24
N LYS A 67 -33.75 -15.19 -0.88
CA LYS A 67 -34.10 -16.38 -0.10
C LYS A 67 -33.62 -17.66 -0.82
N PHE A 68 -33.05 -18.59 -0.07
CA PHE A 68 -32.50 -19.88 -0.53
C PHE A 68 -31.19 -19.82 -1.33
N TYR A 69 -30.66 -18.63 -1.61
CA TYR A 69 -29.32 -18.52 -2.17
C TYR A 69 -28.30 -18.96 -1.12
N ARG A 70 -27.16 -19.47 -1.58
CA ARG A 70 -26.07 -19.90 -0.70
C ARG A 70 -24.80 -19.12 -0.99
N ILE A 71 -24.03 -18.86 0.06
CA ILE A 71 -22.69 -18.29 -0.03
C ILE A 71 -21.68 -19.42 0.20
N VAL A 72 -20.69 -19.51 -0.68
CA VAL A 72 -19.54 -20.41 -0.56
C VAL A 72 -18.30 -19.53 -0.56
N ALA A 73 -17.34 -19.77 0.33
CA ALA A 73 -16.14 -18.93 0.42
C ALA A 73 -14.88 -19.72 0.76
N THR A 74 -13.76 -19.24 0.24
CA THR A 74 -12.40 -19.61 0.66
C THR A 74 -11.81 -18.46 1.50
N ALA A 75 -10.52 -18.52 1.83
CA ALA A 75 -9.81 -17.38 2.42
C ALA A 75 -9.63 -16.20 1.46
N GLN A 76 -9.72 -16.43 0.14
CA GLN A 76 -9.37 -15.45 -0.90
C GLN A 76 -10.59 -14.79 -1.55
N LYS A 77 -11.70 -15.52 -1.69
CA LYS A 77 -12.93 -15.01 -2.33
C LYS A 77 -14.17 -15.70 -1.80
N GLY A 78 -15.32 -15.07 -1.99
CA GLY A 78 -16.64 -15.69 -1.82
C GLY A 78 -17.40 -15.75 -3.15
N GLU A 79 -18.42 -16.60 -3.21
CA GLU A 79 -19.26 -16.82 -4.39
C GLU A 79 -20.70 -17.05 -3.91
N ILE A 80 -21.67 -16.50 -4.65
CA ILE A 80 -23.10 -16.62 -4.35
C ILE A 80 -23.75 -17.49 -5.42
N PHE A 81 -24.53 -18.48 -4.99
CA PHE A 81 -25.20 -19.42 -5.89
C PHE A 81 -26.71 -19.47 -5.63
N ASP A 82 -27.46 -19.63 -6.72
CA ASP A 82 -28.83 -20.11 -6.74
C ASP A 82 -28.81 -21.54 -7.27
N LEU A 83 -29.04 -22.53 -6.39
CA LEU A 83 -28.79 -23.95 -6.66
C LEU A 83 -27.37 -24.18 -7.22
N HIS A 84 -27.25 -24.43 -8.52
CA HIS A 84 -26.01 -24.66 -9.26
C HIS A 84 -25.55 -23.46 -10.09
N GLN A 85 -26.40 -22.44 -10.26
CA GLN A 85 -26.07 -21.26 -11.05
C GLN A 85 -25.34 -20.23 -10.19
N LYS A 86 -24.14 -19.84 -10.61
CA LYS A 86 -23.40 -18.74 -9.98
C LYS A 86 -24.10 -17.41 -10.27
N LYS A 87 -24.33 -16.61 -9.22
CA LYS A 87 -25.03 -15.33 -9.27
C LYS A 87 -24.15 -14.14 -8.93
N ALA A 88 -23.11 -14.32 -8.12
CA ALA A 88 -22.15 -13.26 -7.85
C ALA A 88 -20.79 -13.78 -7.36
N ASP A 89 -19.78 -12.93 -7.49
CA ASP A 89 -18.50 -13.03 -6.78
C ASP A 89 -18.47 -12.04 -5.61
N ILE A 90 -17.96 -12.47 -4.46
CA ILE A 90 -17.68 -11.62 -3.30
C ILE A 90 -16.16 -11.38 -3.27
N VAL A 91 -15.77 -10.12 -3.36
CA VAL A 91 -14.37 -9.68 -3.26
C VAL A 91 -14.11 -9.20 -1.84
N PHE A 92 -13.07 -9.73 -1.20
CA PHE A 92 -12.68 -9.31 0.13
C PHE A 92 -11.78 -8.07 0.09
N ALA A 93 -11.81 -7.29 1.17
CA ALA A 93 -11.00 -6.07 1.33
C ALA A 93 -9.50 -6.37 1.38
N ALA A 94 -9.14 -7.52 1.94
CA ALA A 94 -7.78 -8.04 1.98
C ALA A 94 -7.81 -9.58 1.91
N THR A 95 -6.70 -10.18 1.44
CA THR A 95 -6.49 -11.63 1.40
C THR A 95 -5.76 -12.13 2.65
N ASP A 96 -6.12 -11.59 3.81
CA ASP A 96 -5.53 -11.87 5.13
C ASP A 96 -6.40 -12.82 5.98
N ASN A 97 -7.37 -13.49 5.34
CA ASN A 97 -8.38 -14.36 5.95
C ASN A 97 -9.37 -13.66 6.91
N ASN A 98 -9.41 -12.33 6.97
CA ASN A 98 -10.46 -11.59 7.70
C ASN A 98 -11.81 -11.61 6.98
N ARG A 99 -11.84 -11.90 5.66
CA ARG A 99 -13.04 -12.09 4.82
C ARG A 99 -14.08 -10.97 4.95
N LEU A 100 -13.60 -9.74 5.11
CA LEU A 100 -14.42 -8.55 5.13
C LEU A 100 -14.78 -8.17 3.70
N VAL A 101 -16.05 -7.90 3.43
CA VAL A 101 -16.56 -7.65 2.07
C VAL A 101 -16.15 -6.27 1.59
N LYS A 102 -15.51 -6.21 0.42
CA LYS A 102 -15.24 -4.97 -0.33
C LYS A 102 -16.24 -4.77 -1.45
N GLU A 103 -16.48 -5.81 -2.24
CA GLU A 103 -17.42 -5.75 -3.37
C GLU A 103 -18.25 -7.03 -3.46
N VAL A 104 -19.46 -6.91 -4.01
CA VAL A 104 -20.23 -8.04 -4.54
C VAL A 104 -20.54 -7.77 -5.99
N ARG A 105 -19.97 -8.60 -6.88
CA ARG A 105 -20.02 -8.49 -8.34
C ARG A 105 -21.10 -9.42 -8.88
N TRP A 106 -22.26 -8.87 -9.21
CA TRP A 106 -23.44 -9.63 -9.60
C TRP A 106 -23.46 -9.91 -11.10
N LEU A 107 -23.85 -11.14 -11.44
CA LEU A 107 -23.89 -11.66 -12.80
C LEU A 107 -25.31 -11.67 -13.35
N ASP A 108 -25.43 -11.44 -14.66
CA ASP A 108 -26.67 -11.65 -15.40
C ASP A 108 -26.93 -13.15 -15.68
N ASP A 109 -28.05 -13.46 -16.34
CA ASP A 109 -28.42 -14.85 -16.64
C ASP A 109 -27.46 -15.55 -17.62
N LYS A 110 -26.63 -14.78 -18.34
CA LYS A 110 -25.57 -15.30 -19.22
C LYS A 110 -24.23 -15.45 -18.50
N GLY A 111 -24.17 -15.14 -17.21
CA GLY A 111 -22.94 -15.18 -16.40
C GLY A 111 -22.01 -13.98 -16.61
N GLN A 112 -22.49 -12.90 -17.23
CA GLN A 112 -21.71 -11.68 -17.46
C GLN A 112 -21.91 -10.69 -16.32
N LEU A 113 -20.87 -9.92 -15.99
CA LEU A 113 -20.95 -8.89 -14.95
C LEU A 113 -22.02 -7.84 -15.29
N SER A 114 -23.00 -7.68 -14.40
CA SER A 114 -24.12 -6.76 -14.57
C SER A 114 -23.99 -5.52 -13.67
N TRP A 115 -23.70 -5.71 -12.39
CA TRP A 115 -23.40 -4.59 -11.48
C TRP A 115 -22.49 -5.00 -10.33
N ILE A 116 -21.95 -4.01 -9.63
CA ILE A 116 -21.06 -4.17 -8.48
C ILE A 116 -21.67 -3.38 -7.32
N ASP A 117 -21.92 -4.05 -6.19
CA ASP A 117 -22.22 -3.42 -4.90
C ASP A 117 -20.90 -3.16 -4.17
N HIS A 118 -20.58 -1.90 -3.87
CA HIS A 118 -19.38 -1.50 -3.15
C HIS A 118 -19.69 -1.31 -1.67
N TYR A 119 -18.98 -2.03 -0.81
CA TYR A 119 -19.12 -1.97 0.64
C TYR A 119 -18.02 -1.09 1.24
N ASN A 120 -18.33 -0.43 2.35
CA ASN A 120 -17.38 0.40 3.09
C ASN A 120 -17.08 -0.18 4.48
N ARG A 121 -16.23 0.53 5.22
CA ARG A 121 -15.85 0.22 6.61
C ARG A 121 -16.99 0.17 7.62
N GLU A 122 -18.17 0.70 7.27
CA GLU A 122 -19.39 0.65 8.09
C GLU A 122 -20.27 -0.58 7.74
N GLY A 123 -19.82 -1.44 6.81
CA GLY A 123 -20.52 -2.65 6.39
C GLY A 123 -21.75 -2.40 5.53
N ARG A 124 -21.91 -1.20 4.96
CA ARG A 124 -23.03 -0.84 4.08
C ARG A 124 -22.61 -0.71 2.63
N ILE A 125 -23.57 -0.90 1.73
CA ILE A 125 -23.41 -0.55 0.32
C ILE A 125 -23.41 0.98 0.24
N PHE A 126 -22.26 1.57 -0.07
CA PHE A 126 -22.11 3.02 -0.24
C PHE A 126 -22.11 3.43 -1.71
N ALA A 127 -21.83 2.50 -2.62
CA ALA A 127 -21.94 2.74 -4.05
C ALA A 127 -22.43 1.51 -4.82
N LYS A 128 -23.04 1.74 -5.99
CA LYS A 128 -23.37 0.70 -6.98
C LYS A 128 -22.85 1.13 -8.35
N THR A 129 -22.04 0.27 -8.97
CA THR A 129 -21.60 0.45 -10.37
C THR A 129 -22.42 -0.45 -11.28
N TYR A 130 -22.94 0.11 -12.37
CA TYR A 130 -23.62 -0.62 -13.42
C TYR A 130 -22.68 -0.87 -14.60
N VAL A 131 -22.74 -2.07 -15.16
CA VAL A 131 -21.89 -2.54 -16.25
C VAL A 131 -22.76 -2.83 -17.47
N ASN A 132 -22.28 -2.41 -18.65
CA ASN A 132 -22.93 -2.69 -19.93
C ASN A 132 -21.87 -3.15 -20.93
N ASN A 133 -22.08 -4.30 -21.57
CA ASN A 133 -21.13 -4.92 -22.50
C ASN A 133 -19.69 -4.99 -21.95
N GLY A 134 -19.53 -5.31 -20.66
CA GLY A 134 -18.24 -5.41 -19.98
C GLY A 134 -17.60 -4.07 -19.58
N GLN A 135 -18.20 -2.92 -19.91
CA GLN A 135 -17.72 -1.60 -19.51
C GLN A 135 -18.53 -1.05 -18.33
N GLU A 136 -17.86 -0.52 -17.31
CA GLU A 136 -18.53 0.25 -16.25
C GLU A 136 -19.08 1.57 -16.83
N VAL A 137 -20.38 1.80 -16.73
CA VAL A 137 -21.03 2.96 -17.39
C VAL A 137 -21.57 4.02 -16.43
N LEU A 138 -21.98 3.60 -15.23
CA LEU A 138 -22.65 4.48 -14.27
C LEU A 138 -22.31 4.03 -12.85
N ARG A 139 -21.93 4.97 -11.98
CA ARG A 139 -21.78 4.72 -10.55
C ARG A 139 -22.67 5.64 -9.75
N LYS A 140 -23.46 5.08 -8.85
CA LYS A 140 -24.31 5.83 -7.90
C LYS A 140 -23.74 5.66 -6.50
N TYR A 141 -23.64 6.74 -5.75
CA TYR A 141 -23.24 6.74 -4.35
C TYR A 141 -24.42 7.11 -3.45
N PHE A 142 -24.53 6.44 -2.31
CA PHE A 142 -25.69 6.50 -1.45
C PHE A 142 -25.35 7.02 -0.05
N ASP A 143 -26.22 7.86 0.49
CA ASP A 143 -26.15 8.25 1.90
C ASP A 143 -26.60 7.12 2.85
N ASN A 144 -26.68 7.41 4.15
CA ASN A 144 -27.07 6.44 5.17
C ASN A 144 -28.56 6.02 5.07
N GLU A 145 -29.39 6.76 4.34
CA GLU A 145 -30.82 6.46 4.13
C GLU A 145 -31.04 5.68 2.83
N GLY A 146 -29.99 5.47 2.03
CA GLY A 146 -30.07 4.81 0.73
C GLY A 146 -30.47 5.73 -0.41
N LYS A 147 -30.51 7.05 -0.19
CA LYS A 147 -30.75 8.05 -1.25
C LYS A 147 -29.47 8.23 -2.06
N ALA A 148 -29.59 8.22 -3.38
CA ALA A 148 -28.45 8.50 -4.27
C ALA A 148 -28.10 10.00 -4.20
N VAL A 149 -26.90 10.31 -3.73
CA VAL A 149 -26.42 11.69 -3.52
C VAL A 149 -25.36 12.11 -4.54
N ILE A 150 -24.64 11.15 -5.13
CA ILE A 150 -23.71 11.41 -6.24
C ILE A 150 -23.98 10.40 -7.34
N VAL A 151 -24.03 10.86 -8.59
CA VAL A 151 -24.13 10.02 -9.78
C VAL A 151 -23.00 10.37 -10.73
N HIS A 152 -22.16 9.41 -11.06
CA HIS A 152 -21.01 9.55 -11.96
C HIS A 152 -21.22 8.72 -13.23
N TYR A 153 -21.30 9.40 -14.37
CA TYR A 153 -21.36 8.79 -15.69
C TYR A 153 -19.95 8.46 -16.16
N LEU A 154 -19.50 7.23 -15.90
CA LEU A 154 -18.10 6.82 -16.03
C LEU A 154 -17.54 6.94 -17.46
N VAL A 155 -18.39 6.86 -18.48
CA VAL A 155 -17.99 7.00 -19.89
C VAL A 155 -17.84 8.46 -20.31
N ALA A 156 -18.78 9.32 -19.89
CA ALA A 156 -18.79 10.73 -20.27
C ALA A 156 -17.92 11.59 -19.34
N GLY A 157 -17.72 11.13 -18.11
CA GLY A 157 -17.01 11.84 -17.03
C GLY A 157 -17.91 12.72 -16.17
N ASP A 158 -19.15 12.99 -16.60
CA ASP A 158 -20.07 13.87 -15.88
C ASP A 158 -20.42 13.35 -14.48
N ILE A 159 -20.46 14.29 -13.52
CA ILE A 159 -20.85 14.02 -12.13
C ILE A 159 -22.02 14.93 -11.77
N LEU A 160 -23.08 14.33 -11.23
CA LEU A 160 -24.20 15.01 -10.60
C LEU A 160 -24.09 14.86 -9.09
N LEU A 161 -24.16 15.98 -8.37
CA LEU A 161 -24.26 16.04 -6.92
C LEU A 161 -25.68 16.51 -6.56
N PHE A 162 -26.36 15.76 -5.71
CA PHE A 162 -27.66 16.09 -5.14
C PHE A 162 -27.46 16.48 -3.68
N ASP A 163 -27.38 17.78 -3.40
CA ASP A 163 -27.12 18.33 -2.07
C ASP A 163 -28.37 19.08 -1.57
N ASP A 164 -29.15 18.40 -0.72
CA ASP A 164 -30.46 18.78 -0.20
C ASP A 164 -31.44 19.32 -1.27
N ASP A 165 -31.39 20.63 -1.57
CA ASP A 165 -32.29 21.35 -2.49
C ASP A 165 -31.65 21.72 -3.84
N GLU A 166 -30.35 21.52 -4.03
CA GLU A 166 -29.65 21.87 -5.27
C GLU A 166 -29.06 20.64 -5.98
N THR A 167 -29.25 20.60 -7.29
CA THR A 167 -28.53 19.66 -8.17
C THR A 167 -27.41 20.41 -8.85
N ARG A 168 -26.17 19.96 -8.64
CA ARG A 168 -24.98 20.50 -9.32
C ARG A 168 -24.46 19.52 -10.33
N HIS A 169 -24.02 20.05 -11.46
CA HIS A 169 -23.38 19.29 -12.54
C HIS A 169 -21.91 19.70 -12.66
N PHE A 170 -21.06 18.70 -12.86
CA PHE A 170 -19.64 18.86 -13.12
C PHE A 170 -19.28 18.04 -14.35
N SER A 171 -18.52 18.60 -15.29
CA SER A 171 -18.15 17.90 -16.52
C SER A 171 -17.13 16.79 -16.32
N ASN A 172 -16.43 16.79 -15.18
CA ASN A 172 -15.44 15.76 -14.83
C ASN A 172 -15.13 15.77 -13.33
N LEU A 173 -14.41 14.73 -12.90
CA LEU A 173 -13.96 14.55 -11.53
C LEU A 173 -13.04 15.67 -11.03
N VAL A 174 -12.21 16.25 -11.89
CA VAL A 174 -11.33 17.36 -11.52
C VAL A 174 -12.14 18.58 -11.05
N GLN A 175 -13.17 18.98 -11.80
CA GLN A 175 -14.06 20.08 -11.41
C GLN A 175 -14.82 19.78 -10.11
N PHE A 176 -15.30 18.53 -9.95
CA PHE A 176 -15.99 18.11 -8.74
C PHE A 176 -15.06 18.19 -7.50
N MET A 177 -13.81 17.73 -7.62
CA MET A 177 -12.82 17.83 -6.55
C MET A 177 -12.51 19.28 -6.19
N GLN A 178 -12.30 20.16 -7.18
CA GLN A 178 -12.05 21.58 -6.93
C GLN A 178 -13.22 22.26 -6.24
N TYR A 179 -14.46 21.92 -6.62
CA TYR A 179 -15.65 22.38 -5.91
C TYR A 179 -15.66 21.89 -4.46
N TYR A 180 -15.45 20.59 -4.23
CA TYR A 180 -15.42 20.00 -2.89
C TYR A 180 -14.38 20.69 -2.00
N LEU A 181 -13.15 20.89 -2.48
CA LEU A 181 -12.09 21.53 -1.70
C LEU A 181 -12.47 22.95 -1.25
N ARG A 182 -13.11 23.73 -2.13
CA ARG A 182 -13.58 25.09 -1.82
C ARG A 182 -14.79 25.08 -0.89
N ALA A 183 -15.77 24.22 -1.15
CA ALA A 183 -16.98 24.08 -0.33
C ALA A 183 -16.66 23.66 1.11
N ARG A 184 -15.57 22.89 1.29
CA ARG A 184 -15.05 22.48 2.61
C ARG A 184 -14.07 23.47 3.22
N HIS A 185 -13.78 24.59 2.55
CA HIS A 185 -12.87 25.64 3.00
C HIS A 185 -11.45 25.13 3.33
N TYR A 186 -10.95 24.13 2.59
CA TYR A 186 -9.55 23.73 2.76
C TYR A 186 -8.62 24.85 2.28
N LYS A 187 -7.48 25.01 2.97
CA LYS A 187 -6.41 25.93 2.56
C LYS A 187 -5.61 25.30 1.43
N VAL A 188 -5.81 25.80 0.22
CA VAL A 188 -5.27 25.30 -1.06
C VAL A 188 -4.13 26.17 -1.61
N ASP A 189 -3.51 26.96 -0.73
CA ASP A 189 -2.29 27.73 -0.97
C ASP A 189 -1.07 26.82 -1.23
N HIS A 190 -1.06 25.65 -0.58
CA HIS A 190 -0.05 24.60 -0.76
C HIS A 190 -0.77 23.24 -0.86
N ILE A 191 -0.72 22.60 -2.04
CA ILE A 191 -1.28 21.27 -2.24
C ILE A 191 -0.13 20.28 -2.38
N PHE A 192 -0.10 19.29 -1.50
CA PHE A 192 0.78 18.13 -1.59
C PHE A 192 0.04 17.03 -2.32
N TYR A 193 0.42 16.74 -3.56
CA TYR A 193 -0.20 15.70 -4.38
C TYR A 193 0.83 14.64 -4.78
N ASN A 194 0.38 13.42 -5.10
CA ASN A 194 1.28 12.27 -5.18
C ASN A 194 1.38 11.60 -6.57
N THR A 195 0.62 12.07 -7.56
CA THR A 195 0.65 11.51 -8.93
C THR A 195 0.62 12.59 -10.00
N LEU A 196 1.02 12.25 -11.22
CA LEU A 196 0.96 13.14 -12.39
C LEU A 196 -0.38 13.06 -13.15
N ASN A 197 -1.42 12.55 -12.50
CA ASN A 197 -2.74 12.32 -13.08
C ASN A 197 -3.77 13.31 -12.52
N GLN A 198 -4.90 12.82 -11.98
CA GLN A 198 -6.02 13.68 -11.57
C GLN A 198 -5.64 14.62 -10.44
N SER A 199 -4.80 14.18 -9.50
CA SER A 199 -4.32 15.00 -8.38
C SER A 199 -3.54 16.24 -8.86
N MET A 200 -2.66 16.06 -9.86
CA MET A 200 -1.98 17.17 -10.56
C MET A 200 -2.98 18.10 -11.25
N PHE A 201 -3.96 17.57 -12.01
CA PHE A 201 -4.92 18.41 -12.72
C PHE A 201 -5.84 19.20 -11.78
N VAL A 202 -6.20 18.63 -10.61
CA VAL A 202 -6.91 19.36 -9.55
C VAL A 202 -6.07 20.53 -9.07
N SER A 203 -4.80 20.28 -8.70
CA SER A 203 -3.85 21.33 -8.30
C SER A 203 -3.79 22.44 -9.36
N LEU A 204 -3.44 22.10 -10.60
CA LEU A 204 -3.25 23.08 -11.68
C LEU A 204 -4.52 23.91 -11.99
N GLY A 205 -5.71 23.32 -11.85
CA GLY A 205 -6.97 24.01 -12.16
C GLY A 205 -7.60 24.78 -10.98
N MET A 206 -6.95 24.86 -9.81
CA MET A 206 -7.50 25.63 -8.68
C MET A 206 -7.64 27.14 -8.95
N GLY A 207 -6.92 27.69 -9.94
CA GLY A 207 -7.00 29.09 -10.37
C GLY A 207 -6.43 30.12 -9.39
N GLU A 208 -6.27 29.75 -8.12
CA GLU A 208 -5.64 30.54 -7.07
C GLU A 208 -4.11 30.46 -7.17
N LYS A 209 -3.40 31.50 -6.70
CA LYS A 209 -1.94 31.45 -6.52
C LYS A 209 -1.60 30.41 -5.45
N GLY A 210 -0.59 29.58 -5.70
CA GLY A 210 -0.13 28.58 -4.75
C GLY A 210 1.29 28.10 -5.05
N SER A 211 1.85 27.40 -4.08
CA SER A 211 3.15 26.74 -4.11
C SER A 211 2.95 25.26 -3.78
N ASP A 212 2.65 24.48 -4.83
CA ASP A 212 2.29 23.08 -4.69
C ASP A 212 3.51 22.17 -4.84
N THR A 213 3.43 21.00 -4.22
CA THR A 213 4.50 19.98 -4.23
C THR A 213 3.97 18.66 -4.74
N LEU A 214 4.65 18.09 -5.73
CA LEU A 214 4.49 16.69 -6.12
C LEU A 214 5.40 15.81 -5.24
N PHE A 215 4.82 14.88 -4.50
CA PHE A 215 5.52 13.78 -3.84
C PHE A 215 5.53 12.56 -4.77
N TRP A 216 6.66 12.35 -5.43
CA TRP A 216 6.83 11.35 -6.48
C TRP A 216 7.38 10.03 -5.90
N HIS A 217 6.54 9.00 -5.89
CA HIS A 217 6.84 7.67 -5.34
C HIS A 217 6.94 6.57 -6.41
N GLU A 218 6.46 6.84 -7.63
CA GLU A 218 6.49 5.86 -8.73
C GLU A 218 7.90 5.70 -9.31
N LYS A 219 8.20 4.52 -9.86
CA LYS A 219 9.50 4.27 -10.49
C LYS A 219 9.69 5.11 -11.74
N LEU A 220 10.89 5.67 -11.91
CA LEU A 220 11.25 6.35 -13.15
C LEU A 220 11.90 5.41 -14.17
N GLY A 221 11.47 5.57 -15.43
CA GLY A 221 12.10 4.91 -16.58
C GLY A 221 13.47 5.51 -16.93
N GLU A 222 13.77 5.57 -18.22
CA GLU A 222 14.99 6.20 -18.75
C GLU A 222 14.83 7.71 -18.96
N GLU A 223 13.58 8.19 -19.08
CA GLU A 223 13.22 9.59 -19.31
C GLU A 223 12.26 10.10 -18.23
N LEU A 224 12.22 11.42 -18.04
CA LEU A 224 11.24 12.05 -17.16
C LEU A 224 9.84 11.97 -17.78
N PRO A 225 8.78 11.71 -16.99
CA PRO A 225 7.42 11.69 -17.48
C PRO A 225 7.06 13.01 -18.19
N GLY A 226 6.25 12.93 -19.25
CA GLY A 226 5.85 14.09 -20.05
C GLY A 226 5.22 15.21 -19.20
N ASN A 227 4.37 14.84 -18.23
CA ASN A 227 3.76 15.80 -17.31
C ASN A 227 4.78 16.43 -16.35
N MET A 228 5.78 15.68 -15.88
CA MET A 228 6.86 16.26 -15.05
C MET A 228 7.72 17.22 -15.89
N THR A 229 8.00 16.87 -17.14
CA THR A 229 8.69 17.77 -18.10
C THR A 229 7.88 19.04 -18.36
N TYR A 230 6.56 18.92 -18.49
CA TYR A 230 5.66 20.07 -18.61
C TYR A 230 5.76 20.99 -17.39
N LEU A 231 5.70 20.45 -16.17
CA LEU A 231 5.84 21.21 -14.92
C LEU A 231 7.20 21.92 -14.85
N SER A 232 8.28 21.26 -15.30
CA SER A 232 9.63 21.84 -15.30
C SER A 232 9.79 23.02 -16.26
N LYS A 233 9.10 23.00 -17.41
CA LYS A 233 9.21 24.00 -18.47
C LYS A 233 8.22 25.16 -18.28
N ASN A 234 7.09 24.93 -17.64
CA ASN A 234 6.00 25.89 -17.55
C ASN A 234 5.91 26.53 -16.16
N GLY A 235 5.49 27.79 -16.11
CA GLY A 235 5.27 28.49 -14.84
C GLY A 235 3.94 28.06 -14.24
N THR A 236 3.93 26.93 -13.55
CA THR A 236 2.74 26.42 -12.87
C THR A 236 2.75 26.76 -11.38
N ARG A 237 1.68 26.38 -10.66
CA ARG A 237 1.63 26.45 -9.21
C ARG A 237 2.46 25.35 -8.53
N THR A 238 2.79 24.26 -9.22
CA THR A 238 3.77 23.29 -8.72
C THR A 238 5.17 23.91 -8.76
N LYS A 239 5.80 24.02 -7.59
CA LYS A 239 7.15 24.57 -7.43
C LYS A 239 8.17 23.51 -7.04
N HIS A 240 7.72 22.42 -6.43
CA HIS A 240 8.61 21.39 -5.92
C HIS A 240 8.20 20.00 -6.42
N VAL A 241 9.20 19.18 -6.65
CA VAL A 241 9.06 17.73 -6.82
C VAL A 241 9.95 17.06 -5.81
N VAL A 242 9.35 16.30 -4.91
CA VAL A 242 10.03 15.57 -3.84
C VAL A 242 9.99 14.09 -4.19
N PHE A 243 11.17 13.51 -4.42
CA PHE A 243 11.33 12.08 -4.60
C PHE A 243 11.22 11.37 -3.26
N GLU A 244 10.44 10.28 -3.22
CA GLU A 244 10.27 9.44 -2.04
C GLU A 244 11.05 8.12 -2.14
N ASN A 245 11.38 7.68 -3.36
CA ASN A 245 12.22 6.51 -3.58
C ASN A 245 13.72 6.90 -3.63
N TYR A 246 14.50 6.38 -2.69
CA TYR A 246 15.93 6.70 -2.57
C TYR A 246 16.75 6.23 -3.78
N LEU A 247 16.50 5.02 -4.30
CA LEU A 247 17.25 4.48 -5.43
C LEU A 247 17.01 5.29 -6.71
N ASP A 248 15.77 5.70 -6.95
CA ASP A 248 15.45 6.58 -8.08
C ASP A 248 16.05 7.97 -7.90
N TRP A 249 16.01 8.52 -6.68
CA TRP A 249 16.68 9.79 -6.38
C TRP A 249 18.18 9.72 -6.67
N GLU A 250 18.88 8.68 -6.20
CA GLU A 250 20.31 8.50 -6.45
C GLU A 250 20.63 8.40 -7.95
N LYS A 251 19.78 7.69 -8.70
CA LYS A 251 19.90 7.55 -10.16
C LYS A 251 19.66 8.87 -10.90
N TRP A 252 18.75 9.71 -10.43
CA TRP A 252 18.26 10.88 -11.15
C TRP A 252 18.82 12.22 -10.70
N LYS A 253 19.22 12.40 -9.44
CA LYS A 253 19.60 13.70 -8.85
C LYS A 253 20.60 14.52 -9.68
N ASN A 254 21.52 13.84 -10.37
CA ASN A 254 22.54 14.49 -11.20
C ASN A 254 22.08 14.76 -12.65
N LYS A 255 20.99 14.13 -13.10
CA LYS A 255 20.38 14.26 -14.43
C LYS A 255 19.21 15.24 -14.45
N LEU A 256 18.66 15.58 -13.28
CA LEU A 256 17.52 16.50 -13.17
C LEU A 256 17.88 17.90 -13.69
N PRO A 257 16.93 18.60 -14.36
CA PRO A 257 17.17 19.95 -14.87
C PRO A 257 17.60 20.92 -13.75
N LYS A 258 18.73 21.60 -13.95
CA LYS A 258 19.24 22.64 -13.03
C LYS A 258 18.77 24.02 -13.45
N GLY A 259 18.40 24.87 -12.49
CA GLY A 259 17.98 26.26 -12.75
C GLY A 259 16.61 26.41 -13.44
N GLY A 260 15.79 25.36 -13.37
CA GLY A 260 14.41 25.37 -13.89
C GLY A 260 13.42 26.05 -12.94
N LYS A 261 12.13 25.95 -13.26
CA LYS A 261 11.03 26.47 -12.42
C LYS A 261 10.62 25.52 -11.30
N LEU A 262 11.15 24.29 -11.32
CA LEU A 262 10.96 23.29 -10.29
C LEU A 262 12.23 23.13 -9.47
N ASP A 263 12.04 23.05 -8.16
CA ASP A 263 13.05 22.57 -7.23
C ASP A 263 12.84 21.07 -6.97
N PHE A 264 13.89 20.30 -7.17
CA PHE A 264 13.87 18.85 -6.99
C PHE A 264 14.55 18.48 -5.68
N ARG A 265 13.85 17.76 -4.81
CA ARG A 265 14.33 17.35 -3.49
C ARG A 265 14.14 15.85 -3.29
N PHE A 266 14.72 15.34 -2.22
CA PHE A 266 14.46 14.00 -1.70
C PHE A 266 13.92 14.11 -0.28
N LEU A 267 12.90 13.30 0.01
CA LEU A 267 12.43 13.07 1.37
C LEU A 267 11.99 11.62 1.50
N GLY A 268 12.62 10.94 2.45
CA GLY A 268 12.26 9.59 2.83
C GLY A 268 11.02 9.48 3.73
N MET A 269 10.71 8.26 4.16
CA MET A 269 9.64 7.96 5.11
C MET A 269 10.19 7.73 6.51
N ILE A 270 9.35 7.96 7.52
CA ILE A 270 9.67 7.64 8.91
C ILE A 270 9.12 6.25 9.20
N TYR A 271 10.03 5.29 9.43
CA TYR A 271 9.64 3.94 9.82
C TYR A 271 9.76 3.72 11.33
N PRO A 272 8.81 3.02 11.96
CA PRO A 272 8.87 2.71 13.37
C PRO A 272 9.88 1.58 13.62
N HIS A 273 11.01 1.92 14.25
CA HIS A 273 12.03 0.96 14.66
C HIS A 273 11.88 0.61 16.13
N ALA A 274 11.09 -0.42 16.44
CA ALA A 274 10.73 -0.74 17.83
C ALA A 274 11.91 -1.25 18.69
N ARG A 275 12.98 -1.72 18.04
CA ARG A 275 14.19 -2.25 18.67
C ARG A 275 15.39 -2.15 17.73
N GLY A 276 16.61 -2.20 18.26
CA GLY A 276 17.80 -2.47 17.47
C GLY A 276 18.01 -3.98 17.22
N ASN A 277 18.91 -4.29 16.28
CA ASN A 277 19.42 -5.65 16.08
C ASN A 277 20.30 -6.06 17.27
N LYS A 278 20.13 -7.28 17.79
CA LYS A 278 20.88 -7.78 18.96
C LYS A 278 21.94 -8.82 18.61
N LEU A 279 22.25 -9.02 17.32
CA LEU A 279 23.22 -9.99 16.82
C LEU A 279 22.92 -11.44 17.26
N ARG A 280 21.66 -11.78 17.46
CA ARG A 280 21.27 -13.16 17.79
C ARG A 280 21.41 -14.03 16.53
N PRO A 281 22.01 -15.23 16.62
CA PRO A 281 22.10 -16.17 15.51
C PRO A 281 20.75 -16.91 15.33
N GLU A 282 19.68 -16.13 15.24
CA GLU A 282 18.29 -16.58 15.21
C GLU A 282 17.67 -15.98 13.95
N ALA A 283 17.35 -16.84 12.98
CA ALA A 283 16.81 -16.47 11.68
C ALA A 283 15.36 -16.92 11.56
N VAL A 284 14.53 -16.15 10.85
CA VAL A 284 13.15 -16.53 10.54
C VAL A 284 12.89 -16.57 9.04
N ILE A 285 12.11 -17.56 8.61
CA ILE A 285 11.53 -17.68 7.27
C ILE A 285 10.02 -17.86 7.45
N LEU A 286 9.23 -16.99 6.81
CA LEU A 286 7.78 -17.15 6.76
C LEU A 286 7.37 -17.73 5.41
N THR A 287 6.49 -18.71 5.39
CA THR A 287 6.05 -19.34 4.15
C THR A 287 4.60 -19.83 4.20
N ASN A 288 3.97 -19.92 3.03
CA ASN A 288 2.65 -20.53 2.83
C ASN A 288 2.76 -21.88 2.10
N PHE A 289 3.94 -22.16 1.55
CA PHE A 289 4.24 -23.31 0.71
C PHE A 289 5.53 -23.99 1.18
N ASP A 290 5.77 -25.21 0.69
CA ASP A 290 6.98 -25.99 1.00
C ASP A 290 8.12 -25.79 -0.01
N GLN A 291 7.97 -24.78 -0.87
CA GLN A 291 8.99 -24.34 -1.82
C GLN A 291 9.75 -23.16 -1.21
N ILE A 292 10.89 -23.48 -0.60
CA ILE A 292 11.84 -22.52 -0.06
C ILE A 292 13.16 -22.74 -0.81
N GLU A 293 13.61 -21.70 -1.50
CA GLU A 293 14.75 -21.72 -2.42
C GLU A 293 16.05 -22.00 -1.66
N HIS A 294 16.83 -22.98 -2.14
CA HIS A 294 18.11 -23.41 -1.54
C HIS A 294 18.11 -23.68 -0.02
N LEU A 295 16.96 -24.01 0.59
CA LEU A 295 16.85 -24.15 2.06
C LEU A 295 17.86 -25.15 2.64
N GLN A 296 18.05 -26.31 1.99
CA GLN A 296 18.99 -27.32 2.47
C GLN A 296 20.43 -26.80 2.50
N GLU A 297 20.86 -26.19 1.40
CA GLU A 297 22.23 -25.67 1.25
C GLU A 297 22.49 -24.54 2.25
N ILE A 298 21.52 -23.66 2.48
CA ILE A 298 21.61 -22.56 3.45
C ILE A 298 21.70 -23.08 4.89
N VAL A 299 20.84 -24.02 5.28
CA VAL A 299 20.84 -24.60 6.64
C VAL A 299 22.14 -25.36 6.92
N GLU A 300 22.69 -26.05 5.92
CA GLU A 300 23.96 -26.77 6.03
C GLU A 300 25.18 -25.82 6.04
N ALA A 301 25.14 -24.71 5.29
CA ALA A 301 26.21 -23.70 5.25
C ALA A 301 26.27 -22.81 6.51
N LEU A 302 25.16 -22.70 7.26
CA LEU A 302 25.03 -21.85 8.45
C LEU A 302 24.67 -22.67 9.72
N PRO A 303 25.53 -23.62 10.14
CA PRO A 303 25.21 -24.53 11.25
C PRO A 303 25.14 -23.84 12.63
N ASN A 304 25.69 -22.62 12.73
CA ASN A 304 25.68 -21.78 13.93
C ASN A 304 24.40 -20.95 14.09
N ILE A 305 23.48 -20.98 13.12
CA ILE A 305 22.24 -20.20 13.13
C ILE A 305 21.06 -21.14 13.32
N ASN A 306 20.17 -20.78 14.25
CA ASN A 306 18.88 -21.44 14.43
C ASN A 306 17.87 -20.86 13.44
N PHE A 307 17.34 -21.71 12.56
CA PHE A 307 16.33 -21.36 11.57
C PHE A 307 14.93 -21.67 12.06
N HIS A 308 14.14 -20.62 12.26
CA HIS A 308 12.72 -20.69 12.60
C HIS A 308 11.86 -20.57 11.35
N ILE A 309 11.27 -21.67 10.90
CA ILE A 309 10.43 -21.69 9.70
C ILE A 309 8.97 -21.78 10.15
N ALA A 310 8.16 -20.78 9.82
CA ALA A 310 6.77 -20.71 10.25
C ALA A 310 5.81 -20.59 9.05
N ALA A 311 4.68 -21.31 9.14
CA ALA A 311 3.63 -21.28 8.15
C ALA A 311 2.26 -21.06 8.80
N ILE A 312 1.40 -20.25 8.19
CA ILE A 312 0.01 -20.06 8.67
C ILE A 312 -0.84 -21.31 8.40
N THR A 313 -0.42 -22.12 7.42
CA THR A 313 -1.06 -23.36 6.99
C THR A 313 -0.37 -24.59 7.59
N GLU A 314 -0.92 -25.77 7.29
CA GLU A 314 -0.23 -27.04 7.51
C GLU A 314 1.05 -27.12 6.66
N MET A 315 2.07 -27.81 7.18
CA MET A 315 3.33 -28.05 6.46
C MET A 315 3.30 -29.41 5.76
N SER A 316 3.88 -29.47 4.56
CA SER A 316 4.03 -30.73 3.84
C SER A 316 5.08 -31.64 4.48
N ALA A 317 5.06 -32.92 4.14
CA ALA A 317 6.09 -33.88 4.54
C ALA A 317 7.50 -33.46 4.10
N LYS A 318 7.63 -32.75 2.96
CA LYS A 318 8.91 -32.22 2.47
C LYS A 318 9.51 -31.23 3.46
N LEU A 319 8.72 -30.28 3.95
CA LEU A 319 9.20 -29.29 4.91
C LEU A 319 9.41 -29.91 6.30
N LEU A 320 8.50 -30.80 6.74
CA LEU A 320 8.64 -31.52 8.01
C LEU A 320 9.91 -32.38 8.09
N ALA A 321 10.42 -32.87 6.96
CA ALA A 321 11.68 -33.62 6.90
C ALA A 321 12.90 -32.81 7.34
N PHE A 322 12.83 -31.47 7.39
CA PHE A 322 13.91 -30.62 7.90
C PHE A 322 14.09 -30.67 9.41
N ASN A 323 13.17 -31.28 10.17
CA ASN A 323 13.38 -31.58 11.59
C ASN A 323 14.61 -32.49 11.85
N LYS A 324 15.20 -33.09 10.81
CA LYS A 324 16.46 -33.82 10.90
C LYS A 324 17.68 -32.93 11.21
N TYR A 325 17.60 -31.62 10.94
CA TYR A 325 18.66 -30.66 11.22
C TYR A 325 18.46 -30.08 12.62
N ASN A 326 19.49 -30.14 13.47
CA ASN A 326 19.41 -29.66 14.86
C ASN A 326 19.21 -28.15 14.96
N ASN A 327 19.63 -27.41 13.94
CA ASN A 327 19.52 -25.96 13.84
C ASN A 327 18.25 -25.50 13.10
N VAL A 328 17.24 -26.37 12.94
CA VAL A 328 15.95 -26.01 12.32
C VAL A 328 14.79 -26.26 13.28
N HIS A 329 13.87 -25.29 13.34
CA HIS A 329 12.66 -25.33 14.15
C HIS A 329 11.44 -24.98 13.30
N LEU A 330 10.49 -25.91 13.21
CA LEU A 330 9.31 -25.78 12.35
C LEU A 330 8.06 -25.41 13.16
N TYR A 331 7.26 -24.48 12.62
CA TYR A 331 6.01 -24.00 13.22
C TYR A 331 4.84 -24.09 12.22
N PRO A 332 4.21 -25.27 12.06
CA PRO A 332 2.99 -25.40 11.28
C PRO A 332 1.81 -24.70 11.98
N ASN A 333 0.87 -24.16 11.20
CA ASN A 333 -0.31 -23.44 11.72
C ASN A 333 0.04 -22.35 12.75
N ALA A 334 1.12 -21.61 12.49
CA ALA A 334 1.62 -20.58 13.37
C ALA A 334 0.60 -19.45 13.56
N THR A 335 0.30 -19.15 14.82
CA THR A 335 -0.63 -18.08 15.20
C THR A 335 -0.01 -16.69 15.00
N PRO A 336 -0.82 -15.61 14.86
CA PRO A 336 -0.29 -14.24 14.80
C PRO A 336 0.61 -13.88 15.99
N LYS A 337 0.29 -14.40 17.19
CA LYS A 337 1.14 -14.24 18.38
C LYS A 337 2.50 -14.90 18.17
N ARG A 338 2.54 -16.13 17.64
CA ARG A 338 3.78 -16.84 17.35
C ARG A 338 4.63 -16.10 16.33
N MET A 339 4.03 -15.57 15.26
CA MET A 339 4.74 -14.75 14.27
C MET A 339 5.38 -13.51 14.93
N LYS A 340 4.62 -12.80 15.77
CA LYS A 340 5.13 -11.65 16.52
C LYS A 340 6.30 -12.04 17.46
N ASP A 341 6.18 -13.17 18.15
CA ASP A 341 7.25 -13.66 19.03
C ASP A 341 8.53 -13.94 18.24
N LEU A 342 8.42 -14.56 17.04
CA LEU A 342 9.56 -14.81 16.15
C LEU A 342 10.23 -13.53 15.67
N TYR A 343 9.46 -12.52 15.25
CA TYR A 343 9.99 -11.20 14.88
C TYR A 343 10.73 -10.51 16.03
N GLN A 344 10.31 -10.75 17.27
CA GLN A 344 10.98 -10.19 18.45
C GLN A 344 12.23 -10.99 18.86
N SER A 345 12.25 -12.30 18.62
CA SER A 345 13.34 -13.20 19.01
C SER A 345 14.46 -13.32 17.98
N CYS A 346 14.16 -13.12 16.69
CA CYS A 346 15.11 -13.30 15.58
C CYS A 346 15.76 -11.99 15.15
N ASP A 347 16.96 -12.02 14.57
CA ASP A 347 17.67 -10.84 14.07
C ASP A 347 17.99 -10.89 12.58
N ILE A 348 17.65 -12.00 11.91
CA ILE A 348 17.85 -12.20 10.47
C ILE A 348 16.54 -12.70 9.84
N TYR A 349 16.16 -12.13 8.70
CA TYR A 349 15.03 -12.59 7.89
C TYR A 349 15.55 -13.07 6.55
N PHE A 350 15.18 -14.30 6.17
CA PHE A 350 15.49 -14.85 4.86
C PHE A 350 14.24 -14.82 3.98
N ASP A 351 14.25 -13.95 2.97
CA ASP A 351 13.19 -13.85 1.97
C ASP A 351 13.51 -14.76 0.77
N ILE A 352 13.32 -16.05 1.01
CA ILE A 352 13.68 -17.14 0.08
C ILE A 352 12.50 -18.09 -0.16
N ASN A 353 11.31 -17.77 0.32
CA ASN A 353 10.11 -18.56 0.06
C ASN A 353 9.53 -18.22 -1.32
N HIS A 354 9.02 -19.23 -2.02
CA HIS A 354 8.23 -19.03 -3.24
C HIS A 354 6.78 -18.70 -2.91
N GLY A 355 6.10 -18.09 -3.88
CA GLY A 355 4.68 -17.77 -3.81
C GLY A 355 4.43 -16.32 -3.40
N ASN A 356 3.28 -16.07 -2.77
CA ASN A 356 2.92 -14.73 -2.33
C ASN A 356 3.50 -14.46 -0.94
N GLU A 357 3.88 -13.20 -0.72
CA GLU A 357 4.25 -12.69 0.60
C GLU A 357 3.06 -12.81 1.56
N ILE A 358 3.38 -12.95 2.84
CA ILE A 358 2.42 -13.22 3.89
C ILE A 358 2.62 -12.17 4.97
N LEU A 359 1.55 -11.50 5.37
CA LEU A 359 1.58 -10.54 6.48
C LEU A 359 2.63 -9.41 6.32
N ASP A 360 2.92 -9.00 5.07
CA ASP A 360 3.97 -8.01 4.75
C ASP A 360 5.30 -8.33 5.45
N ALA A 361 5.70 -9.60 5.40
CA ALA A 361 6.77 -10.15 6.21
C ALA A 361 8.11 -9.43 6.09
N VAL A 362 8.48 -9.00 4.87
CA VAL A 362 9.71 -8.26 4.60
C VAL A 362 9.68 -6.90 5.30
N ARG A 363 8.54 -6.19 5.20
CA ARG A 363 8.34 -4.92 5.92
C ARG A 363 8.36 -5.14 7.44
N GLY A 364 7.72 -6.18 7.94
CA GLY A 364 7.74 -6.54 9.35
C GLY A 364 9.15 -6.81 9.88
N ALA A 365 10.00 -7.47 9.09
CA ALA A 365 11.41 -7.69 9.40
C ALA A 365 12.20 -6.37 9.45
N PHE A 366 11.96 -5.51 8.46
CA PHE A 366 12.59 -4.20 8.33
C PHE A 366 12.31 -3.31 9.54
N GLU A 367 11.04 -3.18 9.94
CA GLU A 367 10.61 -2.39 11.12
C GLU A 367 11.13 -2.95 12.46
N GLN A 368 11.65 -4.19 12.47
CA GLN A 368 12.30 -4.82 13.63
C GLN A 368 13.84 -4.75 13.60
N ASN A 369 14.42 -4.03 12.64
CA ASN A 369 15.87 -3.98 12.39
C ASN A 369 16.51 -5.36 12.20
N MET A 370 15.78 -6.30 11.59
CA MET A 370 16.37 -7.57 11.17
C MET A 370 17.22 -7.34 9.93
N LEU A 371 18.32 -8.08 9.78
CA LEU A 371 19.04 -8.14 8.51
C LEU A 371 18.21 -8.96 7.53
N ILE A 372 17.82 -8.36 6.41
CA ILE A 372 17.05 -9.05 5.37
C ILE A 372 18.00 -9.49 4.25
N VAL A 373 17.95 -10.77 3.90
CA VAL A 373 18.65 -11.35 2.74
C VAL A 373 17.66 -12.17 1.91
N GLY A 374 17.84 -12.21 0.60
CA GLY A 374 16.95 -12.98 -0.27
C GLY A 374 17.51 -13.19 -1.68
N PHE A 375 16.84 -14.03 -2.46
CA PHE A 375 17.20 -14.22 -3.87
C PHE A 375 16.33 -13.37 -4.77
N LYS A 376 16.87 -12.90 -5.88
CA LYS A 376 16.16 -12.06 -6.86
C LYS A 376 14.89 -12.71 -7.42
N ASN A 377 14.82 -14.05 -7.48
CA ASN A 377 13.66 -14.79 -7.98
C ASN A 377 12.56 -15.02 -6.93
N THR A 378 12.84 -14.79 -5.64
CA THR A 378 11.91 -15.03 -4.52
C THR A 378 11.60 -13.78 -3.71
N LEU A 379 12.46 -12.76 -3.78
CA LEU A 379 12.33 -11.53 -3.01
C LEU A 379 11.01 -10.80 -3.31
N HIS A 380 10.21 -10.57 -2.26
CA HIS A 380 8.87 -10.00 -2.38
C HIS A 380 8.89 -8.47 -2.41
N ASN A 381 9.75 -7.84 -1.60
CA ASN A 381 9.82 -6.38 -1.50
C ASN A 381 11.25 -5.83 -1.49
N PRO A 382 11.82 -5.52 -2.67
CA PRO A 382 13.20 -5.02 -2.78
C PRO A 382 13.41 -3.62 -2.19
N ASN A 383 12.34 -2.85 -1.91
CA ASN A 383 12.52 -1.50 -1.36
C ASN A 383 13.06 -1.52 0.07
N PHE A 384 12.89 -2.63 0.80
CA PHE A 384 13.35 -2.78 2.18
C PHE A 384 14.67 -3.56 2.31
N VAL A 385 15.28 -3.94 1.19
CA VAL A 385 16.47 -4.79 1.18
C VAL A 385 17.60 -4.07 0.45
N SER A 386 18.77 -4.00 1.06
CA SER A 386 19.95 -3.45 0.41
C SER A 386 20.29 -4.26 -0.85
N PRO A 387 20.63 -3.63 -2.00
CA PRO A 387 21.04 -4.35 -3.20
C PRO A 387 22.19 -5.35 -2.98
N ASP A 388 23.09 -5.06 -2.03
CA ASP A 388 24.22 -5.94 -1.66
C ASP A 388 23.78 -7.17 -0.82
N SER A 389 22.49 -7.28 -0.50
CA SER A 389 21.88 -8.40 0.24
C SER A 389 20.81 -9.12 -0.60
N ILE A 390 20.79 -8.85 -1.90
CA ILE A 390 19.97 -9.54 -2.91
C ILE A 390 20.90 -10.36 -3.79
N PHE A 391 20.66 -11.66 -3.87
CA PHE A 391 21.54 -12.62 -4.52
C PHE A 391 20.88 -13.25 -5.74
N GLU A 392 21.67 -13.62 -6.76
CA GLU A 392 21.21 -14.56 -7.79
C GLU A 392 21.12 -15.98 -7.21
N VAL A 393 20.35 -16.84 -7.85
CA VAL A 393 19.99 -18.18 -7.34
C VAL A 393 21.24 -19.05 -7.09
N ASP A 394 22.29 -18.90 -7.89
CA ASP A 394 23.54 -19.65 -7.77
C ASP A 394 24.52 -19.07 -6.72
N GLN A 395 24.17 -17.97 -6.05
CA GLN A 395 25.03 -17.25 -5.11
C GLN A 395 24.75 -17.59 -3.63
N VAL A 396 24.38 -18.84 -3.35
CA VAL A 396 24.08 -19.33 -1.99
C VAL A 396 25.24 -19.09 -1.01
N ASN A 397 26.48 -19.32 -1.47
CA ASN A 397 27.67 -19.13 -0.65
C ASN A 397 27.93 -17.65 -0.32
N ASP A 398 27.65 -16.74 -1.26
CA ASP A 398 27.81 -15.30 -1.05
C ASP A 398 26.79 -14.80 -0.01
N MET A 399 25.55 -15.32 -0.07
CA MET A 399 24.52 -15.05 0.94
C MET A 399 24.96 -15.56 2.33
N ALA A 400 25.43 -16.81 2.42
CA ALA A 400 25.90 -17.37 3.69
C ALA A 400 27.10 -16.59 4.25
N HIS A 401 28.05 -16.21 3.39
CA HIS A 401 29.18 -15.36 3.78
C HIS A 401 28.70 -14.01 4.33
N ARG A 402 27.75 -13.36 3.65
CA ARG A 402 27.17 -12.07 4.10
C ARG A 402 26.56 -12.16 5.49
N VAL A 403 25.82 -13.23 5.78
CA VAL A 403 25.18 -13.44 7.08
C VAL A 403 26.19 -13.74 8.18
N ASN A 404 27.17 -14.60 7.92
CA ASN A 404 28.26 -14.86 8.88
C ASN A 404 29.06 -13.59 9.16
N GLU A 405 29.41 -12.83 8.12
CA GLU A 405 30.11 -11.57 8.25
C GLU A 405 29.35 -10.57 9.14
N ALA A 406 28.02 -10.52 9.02
CA ALA A 406 27.19 -9.68 9.87
C ALA A 406 27.22 -10.12 11.34
N LEU A 407 27.15 -11.43 11.61
CA LEU A 407 27.13 -11.97 12.97
C LEU A 407 28.49 -11.91 13.68
N GLU A 408 29.60 -11.89 12.94
CA GLU A 408 30.95 -11.82 13.51
C GLU A 408 31.31 -10.43 14.07
N ASP A 409 30.71 -9.35 13.53
CA ASP A 409 31.02 -7.97 13.92
C ASP A 409 29.77 -7.09 14.01
N ALA A 410 29.51 -6.58 15.21
CA ALA A 410 28.42 -5.65 15.48
C ALA A 410 28.40 -4.42 14.57
N LYS A 411 29.57 -3.91 14.16
CA LYS A 411 29.65 -2.78 13.24
C LYS A 411 29.22 -3.17 11.83
N LYS A 412 29.50 -4.41 11.40
CA LYS A 412 29.06 -4.91 10.10
C LYS A 412 27.56 -5.17 10.07
N MET A 413 27.01 -5.83 11.11
CA MET A 413 25.55 -5.97 11.26
C MET A 413 24.86 -4.60 11.21
N GLN A 414 25.34 -3.64 12.02
CA GLN A 414 24.78 -2.30 12.05
C GLN A 414 24.87 -1.63 10.68
N LYS A 415 26.02 -1.71 10.00
CA LYS A 415 26.17 -1.17 8.65
C LYS A 415 25.18 -1.79 7.66
N PHE A 416 24.99 -3.10 7.67
CA PHE A 416 24.10 -3.76 6.69
C PHE A 416 22.64 -3.39 6.96
N VAL A 417 22.26 -3.28 8.24
CA VAL A 417 20.96 -2.77 8.67
C VAL A 417 20.77 -1.28 8.30
N ASP A 418 21.82 -0.47 8.37
CA ASP A 418 21.74 0.94 7.96
C ASP A 418 21.68 1.10 6.43
N ASP A 419 22.38 0.25 5.67
CA ASP A 419 22.35 0.25 4.20
C ASP A 419 20.93 -0.12 3.67
N GLN A 420 20.24 -1.08 4.31
CA GLN A 420 18.83 -1.39 3.97
C GLN A 420 17.89 -0.23 4.35
N ARG A 421 18.11 0.43 5.50
CA ARG A 421 17.32 1.59 5.93
C ARG A 421 17.47 2.76 4.97
N LEU A 422 18.70 3.02 4.53
CA LEU A 422 18.99 4.00 3.50
C LEU A 422 18.27 3.65 2.18
N THR A 423 18.31 2.38 1.77
CA THR A 423 17.63 1.90 0.56
C THR A 423 16.12 2.13 0.61
N ALA A 424 15.50 1.90 1.77
CA ALA A 424 14.08 2.16 2.02
C ALA A 424 13.72 3.65 2.10
N GLY A 425 14.72 4.54 2.06
CA GLY A 425 14.55 5.96 2.31
C GLY A 425 14.13 6.24 3.75
N ASP A 426 14.65 5.54 4.74
CA ASP A 426 14.37 5.85 6.15
C ASP A 426 14.94 7.22 6.53
N THR A 427 14.13 8.03 7.24
CA THR A 427 14.52 9.38 7.64
C THR A 427 14.11 9.71 9.07
N THR A 428 14.78 10.69 9.67
CA THR A 428 14.47 11.14 11.02
C THR A 428 13.29 12.10 11.03
N VAL A 429 12.57 12.16 12.16
CA VAL A 429 11.52 13.16 12.42
C VAL A 429 12.03 14.59 12.17
N GLU A 430 13.23 14.90 12.65
CA GLU A 430 13.84 16.23 12.52
C GLU A 430 14.09 16.61 11.05
N ASN A 431 14.61 15.68 10.24
CA ASN A 431 14.82 15.92 8.82
C ASN A 431 13.47 16.08 8.08
N TYR A 432 12.49 15.24 8.41
CA TYR A 432 11.16 15.30 7.82
C TYR A 432 10.47 16.65 8.10
N GLN A 433 10.46 17.09 9.36
CA GLN A 433 9.94 18.39 9.77
C GLN A 433 10.66 19.54 9.06
N LYS A 434 11.99 19.47 8.92
CA LYS A 434 12.78 20.47 8.23
C LYS A 434 12.40 20.59 6.75
N VAL A 435 12.30 19.46 6.03
CA VAL A 435 11.98 19.46 4.60
C VAL A 435 10.55 19.92 4.35
N ILE A 436 9.56 19.35 5.06
CA ILE A 436 8.16 19.78 4.93
C ILE A 436 7.97 21.24 5.33
N GLY A 437 8.63 21.69 6.41
CA GLY A 437 8.58 23.07 6.86
C GLY A 437 9.16 24.06 5.83
N ALA A 438 10.21 23.67 5.10
CA ALA A 438 10.77 24.50 4.03
C ALA A 438 9.79 24.66 2.86
N LEU A 439 9.06 23.61 2.49
CA LEU A 439 8.06 23.65 1.40
C LEU A 439 6.88 24.59 1.69
N ASN A 440 6.56 24.81 2.97
CA ASN A 440 5.44 25.67 3.38
C ASN A 440 5.81 27.16 3.46
N ASN A 441 7.11 27.49 3.47
CA ASN A 441 7.59 28.86 3.62
C ASN A 441 8.03 29.51 2.28
N GLU A 442 7.93 28.76 1.17
CA GLU A 442 8.35 29.12 -0.18
C GLU A 442 7.16 29.18 -1.14
#